data_AF-A0A7W9W9F9-F1
#
_entry.id   AF-A0A7W9W9F9-F1
#
_cell.length_a   1.000
_cell.length_b   1.000
_cell.length_c   1.000
_cell.angle_alpha   90.00
_cell.angle_beta   90.00
_cell.angle_gamma   90.00
#
_symmetry.space_group_name_H-M   'P 1'
#
loop_
_entity.id
_entity.type
_entity.pdbx_description
1 polymer ?
#
loop_
_entity_poly.entity_id
_entity_poly.type
_entity_poly.pdbx_seq_one_letter_code
_entity_poly.pdbx_strand_id
1 'polypeptide(L)'
;MRQAPPRVTAPPESFFLGFRPDDQEPARRFYRKHVDLKGLHIAAAAVVDDAALVRTHFLVSHLLAGRADVLETMARVGTRLIVIGKDQVYTDMPEYRNAPNPAYLNERVRGTGGLDVTSFGEENLLNLPLDRYDDESIAVHEFCHTVDAALAKLDPGWRARLRQTFQGALDKGLWKNTYAASNPGEYWGEIAQSYFDCNRVNNWNHGPIGTREQLEKYDPDGFALVRETFRLTGGDDWRYTPVRRQPSVIAPPAKLGFRPEFTKFTLAREFPVVGVAKTRDSALLKANDTIRKLFAYRHDILKALIQAGISLAVLPKGYTRTAPDPRQLAISQEQLSDLVGLFARALYTTTATRPVDPEFEARRDKQQYELRVKRLDITFDNRLKALYGDQRLERWVSGVEAYFDTKKRGSREALKATDPALFALVLETFAYADHPDWRFS
;
A
#
# COMPACT_ATOMS: atom_id res chain seq x y z
N MET A 1 4.39 12.65 -32.56
CA MET A 1 5.54 11.72 -32.62
C MET A 1 5.89 11.34 -31.18
N ARG A 2 5.96 10.05 -30.83
CA ARG A 2 6.41 9.65 -29.48
C ARG A 2 7.91 9.95 -29.40
N GLN A 3 8.33 10.78 -28.45
CA GLN A 3 9.75 11.01 -28.17
C GLN A 3 10.42 9.67 -27.80
N ALA A 4 11.64 9.45 -28.26
CA ALA A 4 12.42 8.29 -27.86
C ALA A 4 12.60 8.29 -26.33
N PRO A 5 12.63 7.11 -25.67
CA PRO A 5 12.87 7.06 -24.23
C PRO A 5 14.22 7.71 -23.89
N PRO A 6 14.32 8.43 -22.76
CA PRO A 6 15.55 9.06 -22.35
C PRO A 6 16.66 8.02 -22.16
N ARG A 7 17.88 8.40 -22.52
CA ARG A 7 19.06 7.55 -22.33
C ARG A 7 19.54 7.64 -20.88
N VAL A 8 19.75 6.50 -20.24
CA VAL A 8 20.42 6.43 -18.94
C VAL A 8 21.94 6.60 -19.14
N THR A 9 22.54 7.49 -18.35
CA THR A 9 23.97 7.82 -18.41
C THR A 9 24.58 7.82 -17.01
N ALA A 10 25.90 8.04 -16.90
CA ALA A 10 26.52 8.30 -15.61
C ALA A 10 26.17 9.73 -15.13
N PRO A 11 25.99 9.96 -13.81
CA PRO A 11 25.67 11.30 -13.31
C PRO A 11 26.78 12.31 -13.68
N PRO A 12 26.41 13.50 -14.20
CA PRO A 12 27.38 14.55 -14.48
C PRO A 12 27.92 15.16 -13.19
N GLU A 13 29.06 15.85 -13.27
CA GLU A 13 29.67 16.52 -12.12
C GLU A 13 28.72 17.51 -11.42
N SER A 14 27.91 18.22 -12.21
CA SER A 14 26.91 19.18 -11.72
C SER A 14 25.87 18.56 -10.78
N PHE A 15 25.55 17.26 -10.95
CA PHE A 15 24.64 16.56 -10.04
C PHE A 15 25.19 16.48 -8.61
N PHE A 16 26.49 16.23 -8.46
CA PHE A 16 27.13 16.06 -7.15
C PHE A 16 27.33 17.39 -6.42
N LEU A 17 27.39 18.51 -7.14
CA LEU A 17 27.49 19.84 -6.54
C LEU A 17 26.23 20.24 -5.75
N GLY A 18 25.09 19.59 -6.00
CA GLY A 18 23.83 19.80 -5.26
C GLY A 18 23.79 19.14 -3.87
N PHE A 19 24.81 18.36 -3.51
CA PHE A 19 24.92 17.73 -2.19
C PHE A 19 25.74 18.60 -1.23
N ARG A 20 25.47 18.46 0.08
CA ARG A 20 26.33 19.07 1.11
C ARG A 20 27.75 18.54 0.96
N PRO A 21 28.80 19.31 1.31
CA PRO A 21 30.19 18.90 1.13
C PRO A 21 30.49 17.48 1.64
N ASP A 22 30.03 17.15 2.85
CA ASP A 22 30.23 15.84 3.49
C ASP A 22 29.42 14.69 2.85
N ASP A 23 28.47 15.02 1.98
CA ASP A 23 27.60 14.09 1.27
C ASP A 23 28.03 13.84 -0.18
N GLN A 24 28.91 14.69 -0.74
CA GLN A 24 29.30 14.59 -2.16
C GLN A 24 30.04 13.30 -2.47
N GLU A 25 31.08 12.96 -1.70
CA GLU A 25 31.86 11.74 -1.95
C GLU A 25 31.05 10.45 -1.72
N PRO A 26 30.24 10.33 -0.65
CA PRO A 26 29.25 9.25 -0.54
C PRO A 26 28.32 9.16 -1.75
N ALA A 27 27.79 10.29 -2.22
CA ALA A 27 26.91 10.34 -3.39
C ALA A 27 27.62 9.86 -4.67
N ARG A 28 28.87 10.26 -4.90
CA ARG A 28 29.70 9.80 -6.05
C ARG A 28 29.93 8.31 -6.07
N ARG A 29 30.10 7.71 -4.89
CA ARG A 29 30.28 6.26 -4.76
C ARG A 29 28.98 5.50 -5.02
N PHE A 30 27.86 6.08 -4.59
CA PHE A 30 26.54 5.47 -4.62
C PHE A 30 25.85 5.59 -5.97
N TYR A 31 25.68 6.81 -6.50
CA TYR A 31 24.92 7.07 -7.72
C TYR A 31 25.73 6.74 -8.97
N ARG A 32 25.17 5.89 -9.82
CA ARG A 32 25.82 5.40 -11.05
C ARG A 32 24.97 5.57 -12.29
N LYS A 33 23.69 5.88 -12.13
CA LYS A 33 22.72 6.06 -13.21
C LYS A 33 22.05 7.41 -13.07
N HIS A 34 21.87 8.10 -14.19
CA HIS A 34 21.27 9.42 -14.28
C HIS A 34 20.47 9.58 -15.58
N VAL A 35 19.35 10.30 -15.46
CA VAL A 35 18.56 10.85 -16.56
C VAL A 35 18.32 12.34 -16.26
N ASP A 36 18.53 13.19 -17.27
CA ASP A 36 18.13 14.60 -17.21
C ASP A 36 16.69 14.76 -17.69
N LEU A 37 15.89 15.53 -16.95
CA LEU A 37 14.58 16.02 -17.37
C LEU A 37 14.57 17.54 -17.34
N LYS A 38 15.14 18.16 -18.38
CA LYS A 38 15.20 19.63 -18.54
C LYS A 38 15.82 20.32 -17.32
N GLY A 39 16.95 19.78 -16.84
CA GLY A 39 17.66 20.28 -15.65
C GLY A 39 17.17 19.71 -14.32
N LEU A 40 16.10 18.91 -14.31
CA LEU A 40 15.72 18.10 -13.15
C LEU A 40 16.49 16.78 -13.17
N HIS A 41 17.20 16.46 -12.09
CA HIS A 41 18.00 15.25 -12.02
C HIS A 41 17.18 14.06 -11.58
N ILE A 42 17.25 12.94 -12.33
CA ILE A 42 16.75 11.62 -11.90
C ILE A 42 17.96 10.72 -11.72
N ALA A 43 18.18 10.15 -10.54
CA ALA A 43 19.38 9.37 -10.23
C ALA A 43 19.09 8.06 -9.49
N ALA A 44 19.98 7.08 -9.66
CA ALA A 44 19.90 5.80 -8.97
C ALA A 44 21.26 5.12 -8.81
N ALA A 45 21.32 4.14 -7.91
CA ALA A 45 22.45 3.22 -7.79
C ALA A 45 22.54 2.28 -9.02
N ALA A 46 23.69 1.64 -9.21
CA ALA A 46 23.91 0.73 -10.34
C ALA A 46 22.95 -0.47 -10.37
N VAL A 47 22.46 -0.90 -9.20
CA VAL A 47 21.58 -2.08 -9.03
C VAL A 47 20.15 -1.85 -9.49
N VAL A 48 19.72 -0.59 -9.63
CA VAL A 48 18.36 -0.22 -10.04
C VAL A 48 18.18 -0.43 -11.53
N ASP A 49 17.07 -1.00 -11.98
CA ASP A 49 16.77 -1.18 -13.41
C ASP A 49 16.64 0.19 -14.12
N ASP A 50 17.24 0.32 -15.31
CA ASP A 50 17.17 1.54 -16.13
C ASP A 50 15.71 1.92 -16.44
N ALA A 51 14.82 0.92 -16.55
CA ALA A 51 13.40 1.12 -16.76
C ALA A 51 12.76 1.97 -15.65
N ALA A 52 13.28 1.94 -14.42
CA ALA A 52 12.75 2.73 -13.31
C ALA A 52 13.04 4.23 -13.51
N LEU A 53 14.25 4.60 -13.94
CA LEU A 53 14.58 6.00 -14.23
C LEU A 53 13.78 6.53 -15.43
N VAL A 54 13.65 5.69 -16.48
CA VAL A 54 12.82 6.01 -17.65
C VAL A 54 11.35 6.19 -17.25
N ARG A 55 10.85 5.35 -16.33
CA ARG A 55 9.49 5.44 -15.82
C ARG A 55 9.28 6.69 -14.97
N THR A 56 10.23 7.06 -14.12
CA THR A 56 10.21 8.33 -13.38
C THR A 56 10.13 9.51 -14.34
N HIS A 57 11.00 9.55 -15.35
CA HIS A 57 10.97 10.60 -16.38
C HIS A 57 9.60 10.67 -17.06
N PHE A 58 9.07 9.51 -17.49
CA PHE A 58 7.74 9.41 -18.09
C PHE A 58 6.65 10.00 -17.19
N LEU A 59 6.55 9.57 -15.93
CA LEU A 59 5.49 10.03 -15.01
C LEU A 59 5.56 11.53 -14.76
N VAL A 60 6.76 12.06 -14.45
CA VAL A 60 6.94 13.49 -14.17
C VAL A 60 6.65 14.34 -15.40
N SER A 61 7.05 13.89 -16.59
CA SER A 61 6.82 14.61 -17.84
C SER A 61 5.32 14.73 -18.14
N HIS A 62 4.53 13.69 -17.87
CA HIS A 62 3.08 13.71 -18.09
C HIS A 62 2.37 14.53 -17.01
N LEU A 63 2.73 14.36 -15.74
CA LEU A 63 2.15 15.14 -14.64
C LEU A 63 2.36 16.65 -14.86
N LEU A 64 3.53 17.08 -15.32
CA LEU A 64 3.85 18.50 -15.54
C LEU A 64 3.71 18.99 -16.97
N ALA A 65 3.03 18.26 -17.86
CA ALA A 65 2.91 18.65 -19.26
C ALA A 65 2.30 20.06 -19.44
N GLY A 66 1.35 20.45 -18.57
CA GLY A 66 0.77 21.78 -18.54
C GLY A 66 1.47 22.80 -17.62
N ARG A 67 2.58 22.42 -16.96
CA ARG A 67 3.24 23.18 -15.88
C ARG A 67 4.76 23.24 -16.00
N ALA A 68 5.24 23.73 -17.14
CA ALA A 68 6.67 23.98 -17.36
C ALA A 68 7.29 24.90 -16.30
N ASP A 69 6.54 25.87 -15.78
CA ASP A 69 6.94 26.79 -14.71
C ASP A 69 7.31 26.07 -13.40
N VAL A 70 6.56 25.00 -13.06
CA VAL A 70 6.85 24.15 -11.90
C VAL A 70 8.14 23.37 -12.11
N LEU A 71 8.30 22.77 -13.30
CA LEU A 71 9.50 22.02 -13.64
C LEU A 71 10.75 22.91 -13.64
N GLU A 72 10.67 24.11 -14.21
CA GLU A 72 11.74 25.11 -14.20
C GLU A 72 12.10 25.57 -12.78
N THR A 73 11.10 25.69 -11.91
CA THR A 73 11.34 26.02 -10.50
C THR A 73 12.09 24.91 -9.78
N MET A 74 11.71 23.65 -9.98
CA MET A 74 12.43 22.50 -9.42
C MET A 74 13.86 22.45 -9.95
N ALA A 75 14.06 22.63 -11.26
CA ALA A 75 15.39 22.65 -11.88
C ALA A 75 16.27 23.77 -11.31
N ARG A 76 15.74 24.99 -11.14
CA ARG A 76 16.46 26.13 -10.56
C ARG A 76 16.84 25.91 -9.09
N VAL A 77 16.00 25.22 -8.33
CA VAL A 77 16.29 24.86 -6.93
C VAL A 77 17.33 23.74 -6.85
N GLY A 78 17.50 22.95 -7.92
CA GLY A 78 18.36 21.78 -7.92
C GLY A 78 17.69 20.56 -7.28
N THR A 79 16.36 20.46 -7.40
CA THR A 79 15.59 19.29 -6.97
C THR A 79 16.17 18.02 -7.57
N ARG A 80 16.25 16.95 -6.78
CA ARG A 80 16.69 15.63 -7.22
C ARG A 80 15.61 14.60 -7.02
N LEU A 81 15.33 13.82 -8.05
CA LEU A 81 14.48 12.65 -8.00
C LEU A 81 15.37 11.41 -7.90
N ILE A 82 15.21 10.61 -6.86
CA ILE A 82 16.06 9.45 -6.62
C ILE A 82 15.23 8.16 -6.59
N VAL A 83 15.78 7.08 -7.13
CA VAL A 83 15.11 5.77 -7.12
C VAL A 83 15.77 4.86 -6.09
N ILE A 84 14.98 4.42 -5.12
CA ILE A 84 15.38 3.43 -4.12
C ILE A 84 15.20 2.05 -4.75
N GLY A 85 16.28 1.28 -4.90
CA GLY A 85 16.20 -0.07 -5.47
C GLY A 85 15.29 -1.01 -4.69
N LYS A 86 14.73 -2.00 -5.36
CA LYS A 86 13.75 -2.96 -4.80
C LYS A 86 14.28 -3.82 -3.64
N ASP A 87 15.60 -3.97 -3.55
CA ASP A 87 16.31 -4.67 -2.47
C ASP A 87 17.18 -3.71 -1.63
N GLN A 88 17.07 -2.39 -1.86
CA GLN A 88 17.68 -1.34 -1.04
C GLN A 88 16.65 -0.81 -0.04
N VAL A 89 17.12 -0.21 1.06
CA VAL A 89 16.28 0.45 2.07
C VAL A 89 16.44 1.96 2.06
N TYR A 90 15.55 2.68 2.76
CA TYR A 90 15.50 4.14 2.76
C TYR A 90 16.84 4.78 3.17
N THR A 91 17.47 4.30 4.24
CA THR A 91 18.74 4.86 4.74
C THR A 91 19.97 4.42 3.94
N ASP A 92 19.82 3.60 2.89
CA ASP A 92 20.92 3.35 1.96
C ASP A 92 21.19 4.59 1.09
N MET A 93 20.19 5.47 0.92
CA MET A 93 20.35 6.68 0.12
C MET A 93 21.29 7.66 0.83
N PRO A 94 22.28 8.25 0.11
CA PRO A 94 23.19 9.23 0.69
C PRO A 94 22.51 10.38 1.44
N GLU A 95 21.33 10.80 0.98
CA GLU A 95 20.49 11.87 1.54
C GLU A 95 19.84 11.51 2.86
N TYR A 96 19.62 10.22 3.11
CA TYR A 96 18.86 9.71 4.26
C TYR A 96 19.70 8.86 5.21
N ARG A 97 21.00 8.70 4.95
CA ARG A 97 21.90 7.82 5.73
C ARG A 97 21.97 8.13 7.23
N ASN A 98 21.69 9.37 7.61
CA ASN A 98 21.70 9.86 8.99
C ASN A 98 20.29 10.04 9.56
N ALA A 99 19.26 9.51 8.90
CA ALA A 99 17.89 9.64 9.37
C ALA A 99 17.72 8.94 10.73
N PRO A 100 17.00 9.56 11.69
CA PRO A 100 16.78 8.95 13.00
C PRO A 100 15.87 7.72 12.86
N ASN A 101 16.05 6.75 13.75
CA ASN A 101 15.26 5.52 13.78
C ASN A 101 15.25 4.75 12.44
N PRO A 102 16.43 4.31 11.95
CA PRO A 102 16.56 3.66 10.64
C PRO A 102 15.73 2.40 10.53
N ALA A 103 15.57 1.62 11.61
CA ALA A 103 14.76 0.39 11.59
C ALA A 103 13.29 0.69 11.21
N TYR A 104 12.70 1.71 11.85
CA TYR A 104 11.32 2.13 11.56
C TYR A 104 11.17 2.70 10.15
N LEU A 105 12.13 3.51 9.69
CA LEU A 105 12.08 4.10 8.35
C LEU A 105 12.29 3.04 7.26
N ASN A 106 13.25 2.14 7.43
CA ASN A 106 13.58 1.10 6.46
C ASN A 106 12.48 0.04 6.32
N GLU A 107 11.69 -0.21 7.36
CA GLU A 107 10.50 -1.08 7.27
C GLU A 107 9.39 -0.43 6.43
N ARG A 108 9.35 0.90 6.35
CA ARG A 108 8.15 1.63 5.95
C ARG A 108 8.29 2.42 4.66
N VAL A 109 9.33 3.22 4.58
CA VAL A 109 9.41 4.31 3.62
C VAL A 109 9.96 3.79 2.31
N ARG A 110 9.11 3.84 1.28
CA ARG A 110 9.47 3.56 -0.12
C ARG A 110 9.33 4.78 -1.02
N GLY A 111 9.08 5.94 -0.44
CA GLY A 111 9.08 7.22 -1.12
C GLY A 111 8.91 8.34 -0.13
N THR A 112 9.37 9.53 -0.48
CA THR A 112 9.21 10.75 0.29
C THR A 112 9.31 11.92 -0.66
N GLY A 113 8.32 12.80 -0.64
CA GLY A 113 8.31 14.05 -1.40
C GLY A 113 8.97 15.20 -0.66
N GLY A 114 9.77 15.97 -1.37
CA GLY A 114 10.40 17.17 -0.84
C GLY A 114 10.97 18.04 -1.96
N LEU A 115 11.07 19.34 -1.74
CA LEU A 115 11.57 20.23 -2.80
C LEU A 115 13.03 19.97 -3.15
N ASP A 116 13.87 19.62 -2.17
CA ASP A 116 15.28 19.36 -2.43
C ASP A 116 15.47 17.96 -3.04
N VAL A 117 14.81 16.96 -2.45
CA VAL A 117 14.97 15.54 -2.79
C VAL A 117 13.63 14.85 -2.68
N THR A 118 13.26 14.12 -3.73
CA THR A 118 12.10 13.23 -3.75
C THR A 118 12.54 11.83 -4.13
N SER A 119 12.04 10.83 -3.41
CA SER A 119 12.41 9.43 -3.63
C SER A 119 11.23 8.56 -4.02
N PHE A 120 11.52 7.53 -4.83
CA PHE A 120 10.53 6.55 -5.31
C PHE A 120 11.08 5.13 -5.22
N GLY A 121 10.26 4.18 -4.80
CA GLY A 121 10.59 2.76 -4.81
C GLY A 121 10.59 2.21 -6.23
N GLU A 122 11.68 1.56 -6.63
CA GLU A 122 11.80 0.86 -7.92
C GLU A 122 10.65 -0.13 -8.15
N GLU A 123 10.28 -0.88 -7.11
CA GLU A 123 9.20 -1.85 -7.16
C GLU A 123 7.83 -1.22 -7.45
N ASN A 124 7.57 -0.01 -6.96
CA ASN A 124 6.32 0.69 -7.23
C ASN A 124 6.30 1.32 -8.63
N LEU A 125 7.41 1.95 -9.03
CA LEU A 125 7.56 2.50 -10.39
C LEU A 125 7.31 1.44 -11.47
N LEU A 126 7.86 0.24 -11.25
CA LEU A 126 7.80 -0.87 -12.21
C LEU A 126 6.66 -1.86 -11.94
N ASN A 127 5.79 -1.58 -10.95
CA ASN A 127 4.71 -2.46 -10.50
C ASN A 127 5.18 -3.92 -10.34
N LEU A 128 6.28 -4.11 -9.59
CA LEU A 128 6.86 -5.42 -9.35
C LEU A 128 6.01 -6.24 -8.38
N PRO A 129 6.05 -7.59 -8.46
CA PRO A 129 5.14 -8.45 -7.68
C PRO A 129 5.32 -8.42 -6.16
N LEU A 130 6.44 -7.87 -5.67
CA LEU A 130 6.72 -7.77 -4.23
C LEU A 130 6.47 -6.36 -3.68
N ASP A 131 5.92 -5.46 -4.50
CA ASP A 131 5.52 -4.14 -4.03
C ASP A 131 4.38 -4.27 -3.01
N ARG A 132 4.54 -3.61 -1.87
CA ARG A 132 3.51 -3.51 -0.82
C ARG A 132 2.45 -2.44 -1.14
N TYR A 133 2.73 -1.62 -2.14
CA TYR A 133 1.86 -0.58 -2.69
C TYR A 133 1.38 -0.89 -4.10
N ASP A 134 1.17 -2.18 -4.37
CA ASP A 134 0.82 -2.72 -5.69
C ASP A 134 -0.54 -2.28 -6.25
N ASP A 135 -1.36 -1.59 -5.47
CA ASP A 135 -2.66 -1.02 -5.84
C ASP A 135 -2.67 0.52 -5.89
N GLU A 136 -1.52 1.18 -5.90
CA GLU A 136 -1.39 2.64 -6.06
C GLU A 136 -0.06 3.07 -6.70
N SER A 137 0.07 4.37 -7.00
CA SER A 137 1.36 4.97 -7.34
C SER A 137 1.88 5.92 -6.26
N ILE A 138 2.81 5.42 -5.44
CA ILE A 138 3.59 6.26 -4.52
C ILE A 138 4.33 7.34 -5.31
N ALA A 139 4.84 7.00 -6.49
CA ALA A 139 5.57 7.97 -7.31
C ALA A 139 4.71 9.20 -7.66
N VAL A 140 3.42 9.02 -7.95
CA VAL A 140 2.50 10.15 -8.16
C VAL A 140 2.27 10.90 -6.83
N HIS A 141 1.98 10.20 -5.75
CA HIS A 141 1.74 10.78 -4.43
C HIS A 141 2.92 11.67 -3.95
N GLU A 142 4.12 11.11 -3.89
CA GLU A 142 5.31 11.81 -3.39
C GLU A 142 5.76 12.93 -4.32
N PHE A 143 5.57 12.75 -5.64
CA PHE A 143 5.83 13.83 -6.57
C PHE A 143 4.82 14.98 -6.40
N CYS A 144 3.56 14.70 -6.05
CA CYS A 144 2.59 15.73 -5.71
C CYS A 144 3.01 16.57 -4.49
N HIS A 145 3.62 15.98 -3.46
CA HIS A 145 4.27 16.75 -2.37
C HIS A 145 5.39 17.65 -2.88
N THR A 146 6.17 17.19 -3.87
CA THR A 146 7.20 18.00 -4.54
C THR A 146 6.58 19.18 -5.29
N VAL A 147 5.45 18.94 -5.98
CA VAL A 147 4.68 19.96 -6.69
C VAL A 147 4.11 20.98 -5.71
N ASP A 148 3.54 20.57 -4.57
CA ASP A 148 3.08 21.49 -3.50
C ASP A 148 4.23 22.41 -3.06
N ALA A 149 5.40 21.84 -2.78
CA ALA A 149 6.55 22.61 -2.31
C ALA A 149 7.09 23.59 -3.36
N ALA A 150 7.08 23.21 -4.65
CA ALA A 150 7.45 24.11 -5.75
C ALA A 150 6.41 25.22 -5.96
N LEU A 151 5.12 24.89 -5.90
CA LEU A 151 4.03 25.87 -6.01
C LEU A 151 4.05 26.87 -4.85
N ALA A 152 4.40 26.44 -3.64
CA ALA A 152 4.56 27.33 -2.50
C ALA A 152 5.65 28.42 -2.71
N LYS A 153 6.61 28.20 -3.63
CA LYS A 153 7.57 29.22 -4.05
C LYS A 153 7.08 30.08 -5.21
N LEU A 154 6.30 29.52 -6.12
CA LEU A 154 5.80 30.20 -7.34
C LEU A 154 4.57 31.07 -7.08
N ASP A 155 3.69 30.60 -6.22
CA ASP A 155 2.39 31.20 -5.94
C ASP A 155 2.17 31.31 -4.43
N PRO A 156 2.31 32.52 -3.86
CA PRO A 156 2.07 32.76 -2.44
C PRO A 156 0.67 32.36 -1.95
N GLY A 157 -0.33 32.32 -2.84
CA GLY A 157 -1.71 31.94 -2.54
C GLY A 157 -1.96 30.42 -2.55
N TRP A 158 -1.05 29.62 -3.11
CA TRP A 158 -1.24 28.18 -3.32
C TRP A 158 -1.64 27.44 -2.03
N ARG A 159 -0.83 27.55 -0.98
CA ARG A 159 -1.08 26.82 0.28
C ARG A 159 -2.33 27.29 1.01
N ALA A 160 -2.75 28.54 0.80
CA ALA A 160 -4.01 29.02 1.36
C ALA A 160 -5.20 28.35 0.68
N ARG A 161 -5.18 28.25 -0.66
CA ARG A 161 -6.21 27.55 -1.43
C ARG A 161 -6.28 26.07 -1.07
N LEU A 162 -5.15 25.39 -1.01
CA LEU A 162 -5.09 23.97 -0.60
C LEU A 162 -5.69 23.76 0.80
N ARG A 163 -5.31 24.58 1.79
CA ARG A 163 -5.88 24.48 3.14
C ARG A 163 -7.39 24.75 3.18
N GLN A 164 -7.85 25.72 2.40
CA GLN A 164 -9.28 26.04 2.32
C GLN A 164 -10.08 24.87 1.71
N THR A 165 -9.60 24.30 0.60
CA THR A 165 -10.23 23.13 -0.03
C THR A 165 -10.25 21.94 0.93
N PHE A 166 -9.12 21.66 1.58
CA PHE A 166 -9.02 20.61 2.59
C PHE A 166 -10.02 20.80 3.74
N GLN A 167 -10.07 21.99 4.34
CA GLN A 167 -11.01 22.27 5.42
C GLN A 167 -12.46 22.14 4.95
N GLY A 168 -12.79 22.65 3.77
CA GLY A 168 -14.12 22.51 3.18
C GLY A 168 -14.51 21.05 2.94
N ALA A 169 -13.57 20.17 2.58
CA ALA A 169 -13.82 18.74 2.46
C ALA A 169 -14.12 18.10 3.84
N LEU A 170 -13.35 18.46 4.87
CA LEU A 170 -13.58 17.98 6.24
C LEU A 170 -14.93 18.46 6.81
N ASP A 171 -15.29 19.72 6.59
CA ASP A 171 -16.55 20.31 7.06
C ASP A 171 -17.77 19.61 6.43
N LYS A 172 -17.63 19.09 5.21
CA LYS A 172 -18.62 18.26 4.52
C LYS A 172 -18.63 16.78 4.96
N GLY A 173 -17.73 16.40 5.88
CA GLY A 173 -17.56 15.02 6.33
C GLY A 173 -16.89 14.09 5.29
N LEU A 174 -16.26 14.66 4.26
CA LEU A 174 -15.53 13.89 3.26
C LEU A 174 -14.23 13.33 3.85
N TRP A 175 -13.71 12.26 3.24
CA TRP A 175 -12.44 11.63 3.62
C TRP A 175 -12.40 11.15 5.08
N LYS A 176 -13.56 11.03 5.73
CA LYS A 176 -13.65 10.55 7.10
C LYS A 176 -12.93 9.21 7.21
N ASN A 177 -12.09 9.12 8.22
CA ASN A 177 -11.28 7.95 8.52
C ASN A 177 -10.25 7.56 7.42
N THR A 178 -9.88 8.43 6.48
CA THR A 178 -8.84 8.13 5.49
C THR A 178 -7.52 8.85 5.80
N TYR A 179 -6.47 8.47 5.08
CA TYR A 179 -5.16 9.11 5.11
C TYR A 179 -5.22 10.54 4.57
N ALA A 180 -6.05 10.78 3.54
CA ALA A 180 -6.33 12.09 2.98
C ALA A 180 -6.84 13.10 4.04
N ALA A 181 -7.56 12.65 5.07
CA ALA A 181 -8.06 13.54 6.13
C ALA A 181 -6.99 13.91 7.19
N SER A 182 -5.77 13.38 7.10
CA SER A 182 -4.76 13.58 8.14
C SER A 182 -4.17 14.99 8.17
N ASN A 183 -3.88 15.57 7.01
CA ASN A 183 -3.41 16.94 6.85
C ASN A 183 -3.55 17.40 5.37
N PRO A 184 -3.42 18.71 5.09
CA PRO A 184 -3.59 19.25 3.74
C PRO A 184 -2.63 18.68 2.67
N GLY A 185 -1.42 18.26 3.07
CA GLY A 185 -0.45 17.68 2.14
C GLY A 185 -0.88 16.29 1.69
N GLU A 186 -1.25 15.41 2.62
CA GLU A 186 -1.75 14.06 2.27
C GLU A 186 -3.06 14.15 1.50
N TYR A 187 -3.93 15.09 1.88
CA TYR A 187 -5.11 15.41 1.08
C TYR A 187 -4.76 15.70 -0.37
N TRP A 188 -3.78 16.57 -0.62
CA TRP A 188 -3.31 16.90 -1.97
C TRP A 188 -2.79 15.68 -2.73
N GLY A 189 -1.94 14.85 -2.11
CA GLY A 189 -1.41 13.64 -2.73
C GLY A 189 -2.52 12.65 -3.10
N GLU A 190 -3.45 12.42 -2.20
CA GLU A 190 -4.54 11.46 -2.35
C GLU A 190 -5.56 11.87 -3.42
N ILE A 191 -5.99 13.15 -3.43
CA ILE A 191 -6.91 13.63 -4.48
C ILE A 191 -6.23 13.64 -5.85
N ALA A 192 -4.93 13.91 -5.92
CA ALA A 192 -4.18 13.82 -7.17
C ALA A 192 -4.07 12.38 -7.65
N GLN A 193 -3.78 11.42 -6.75
CA GLN A 193 -3.78 10.00 -7.10
C GLN A 193 -5.14 9.56 -7.65
N SER A 194 -6.26 9.97 -7.02
CA SER A 194 -7.60 9.64 -7.52
C SER A 194 -7.84 10.29 -8.87
N TYR A 195 -7.45 11.55 -9.07
CA TYR A 195 -7.57 12.25 -10.36
C TYR A 195 -6.80 11.56 -11.50
N PHE A 196 -5.68 10.90 -11.19
CA PHE A 196 -4.88 10.15 -12.17
C PHE A 196 -5.17 8.65 -12.20
N ASP A 197 -6.22 8.17 -11.52
CA ASP A 197 -6.64 6.75 -11.44
C ASP A 197 -5.59 5.81 -10.83
N CYS A 198 -4.86 6.28 -9.82
CA CYS A 198 -3.81 5.50 -9.15
C CYS A 198 -3.86 5.58 -7.63
N ASN A 199 -5.04 5.86 -7.06
CA ASN A 199 -5.25 5.81 -5.62
C ASN A 199 -5.68 4.41 -5.18
N ARG A 200 -5.16 3.98 -4.03
CA ARG A 200 -5.61 2.80 -3.31
C ARG A 200 -7.02 3.03 -2.77
N VAL A 201 -7.84 1.97 -2.74
CA VAL A 201 -9.20 2.04 -2.18
C VAL A 201 -9.50 0.93 -1.19
N ASN A 202 -10.49 1.19 -0.33
CA ASN A 202 -11.15 0.21 0.54
C ASN A 202 -10.19 -0.56 1.45
N ASN A 203 -9.42 0.18 2.26
CA ASN A 203 -8.60 -0.42 3.31
C ASN A 203 -8.61 0.45 4.59
N TRP A 204 -7.88 0.02 5.62
CA TRP A 204 -7.85 0.62 6.96
C TRP A 204 -7.61 2.13 7.01
N ASN A 205 -7.00 2.71 5.96
CA ASN A 205 -6.74 4.14 5.85
C ASN A 205 -7.10 4.75 4.49
N HIS A 206 -7.82 4.06 3.60
CA HIS A 206 -8.27 4.60 2.31
C HIS A 206 -9.77 4.36 2.10
N GLY A 207 -10.43 5.38 1.56
CA GLY A 207 -11.85 5.35 1.21
C GLY A 207 -12.13 4.63 -0.11
N PRO A 208 -13.35 4.76 -0.67
CA PRO A 208 -13.73 4.12 -1.92
C PRO A 208 -13.32 4.88 -3.19
N ILE A 209 -12.63 6.03 -3.07
CA ILE A 209 -12.42 6.98 -4.16
C ILE A 209 -11.07 6.74 -4.84
N GLY A 210 -11.09 5.99 -5.94
CA GLY A 210 -9.89 5.57 -6.68
C GLY A 210 -9.73 6.20 -8.06
N THR A 211 -10.80 6.78 -8.63
CA THR A 211 -10.79 7.30 -10.01
C THR A 211 -11.17 8.77 -10.09
N ARG A 212 -10.83 9.40 -11.23
CA ARG A 212 -11.13 10.80 -11.51
C ARG A 212 -12.62 11.11 -11.42
N GLU A 213 -13.46 10.25 -11.98
CA GLU A 213 -14.92 10.39 -11.97
C GLU A 213 -15.49 10.25 -10.57
N GLN A 214 -14.94 9.33 -9.78
CA GLN A 214 -15.34 9.17 -8.37
C GLN A 214 -14.97 10.42 -7.56
N LEU A 215 -13.79 10.98 -7.80
CA LEU A 215 -13.35 12.22 -7.16
C LEU A 215 -14.26 13.39 -7.54
N GLU A 216 -14.54 13.60 -8.83
CA GLU A 216 -15.42 14.69 -9.30
C GLU A 216 -16.79 14.65 -8.63
N LYS A 217 -17.36 13.45 -8.46
CA LYS A 217 -18.65 13.28 -7.79
C LYS A 217 -18.58 13.43 -6.27
N TYR A 218 -17.51 12.94 -5.65
CA TYR A 218 -17.39 12.86 -4.19
C TYR A 218 -16.85 14.15 -3.57
N ASP A 219 -15.80 14.72 -4.17
CA ASP A 219 -15.12 15.94 -3.75
C ASP A 219 -14.86 16.85 -4.97
N PRO A 220 -15.90 17.56 -5.46
CA PRO A 220 -15.78 18.40 -6.66
C PRO A 220 -14.79 19.57 -6.47
N ASP A 221 -14.60 20.07 -5.25
CA ASP A 221 -13.65 21.14 -4.96
C ASP A 221 -12.21 20.63 -5.03
N GLY A 222 -11.95 19.43 -4.49
CA GLY A 222 -10.68 18.74 -4.64
C GLY A 222 -10.37 18.41 -6.10
N PHE A 223 -11.35 17.90 -6.86
CA PHE A 223 -11.23 17.68 -8.30
C PHE A 223 -10.86 18.96 -9.06
N ALA A 224 -11.56 20.07 -8.77
CA ALA A 224 -11.29 21.37 -9.41
C ALA A 224 -9.86 21.85 -9.08
N LEU A 225 -9.44 21.74 -7.82
CA LEU A 225 -8.09 22.11 -7.39
C LEU A 225 -7.01 21.36 -8.19
N VAL A 226 -7.15 20.04 -8.36
CA VAL A 226 -6.19 19.23 -9.14
C VAL A 226 -6.18 19.66 -10.61
N ARG A 227 -7.36 19.77 -11.23
CA ARG A 227 -7.52 20.15 -12.63
C ARG A 227 -6.89 21.52 -12.94
N GLU A 228 -7.17 22.53 -12.11
CA GLU A 228 -6.63 23.88 -12.25
C GLU A 228 -5.12 23.95 -12.01
N THR A 229 -4.62 23.07 -11.13
CA THR A 229 -3.19 23.02 -10.80
C THR A 229 -2.37 22.43 -11.93
N PHE A 230 -2.78 21.29 -12.50
CA PHE A 230 -1.98 20.62 -13.52
C PHE A 230 -2.21 21.16 -14.93
N ARG A 231 -3.36 21.82 -15.20
CA ARG A 231 -3.65 22.49 -16.48
C ARG A 231 -3.50 21.57 -17.71
N LEU A 232 -3.76 20.27 -17.53
CA LEU A 232 -3.70 19.30 -18.60
C LEU A 232 -4.92 19.46 -19.52
N THR A 233 -4.69 19.46 -20.82
CA THR A 233 -5.76 19.63 -21.83
C THR A 233 -5.48 18.79 -23.06
N GLY A 234 -6.53 18.40 -23.78
CA GLY A 234 -6.41 17.70 -25.07
C GLY A 234 -5.57 16.42 -24.97
N GLY A 235 -4.55 16.30 -25.81
CA GLY A 235 -3.67 15.12 -25.86
C GLY A 235 -2.79 14.93 -24.62
N ASP A 236 -2.68 15.94 -23.77
CA ASP A 236 -1.91 15.89 -22.51
C ASP A 236 -2.79 15.53 -21.31
N ASP A 237 -4.11 15.37 -21.49
CA ASP A 237 -5.02 14.85 -20.46
C ASP A 237 -4.75 13.35 -20.20
N TRP A 238 -3.75 13.13 -19.36
CA TRP A 238 -3.16 11.83 -19.10
C TRP A 238 -3.76 11.16 -17.86
N ARG A 239 -3.78 9.82 -17.88
CA ARG A 239 -4.15 8.95 -16.74
C ARG A 239 -3.05 7.93 -16.50
N TYR A 240 -2.82 7.60 -15.23
CA TYR A 240 -1.85 6.60 -14.86
C TYR A 240 -2.24 5.25 -15.44
N THR A 241 -1.26 4.57 -16.03
CA THR A 241 -1.41 3.18 -16.47
C THR A 241 -0.26 2.38 -15.87
N PRO A 242 -0.53 1.34 -15.05
CA PRO A 242 0.53 0.52 -14.49
C PRO A 242 1.27 -0.20 -15.63
N VAL A 243 2.59 -0.38 -15.48
CA VAL A 243 3.40 -1.08 -16.47
C VAL A 243 3.25 -2.60 -16.39
N ARG A 244 2.69 -3.09 -15.28
CA ARG A 244 2.38 -4.51 -15.04
C ARG A 244 1.11 -4.62 -14.22
N ARG A 245 0.33 -5.67 -14.46
CA ARG A 245 -0.84 -5.98 -13.64
C ARG A 245 -0.41 -6.61 -12.32
N GLN A 246 -0.90 -6.08 -11.21
CA GLN A 246 -0.76 -6.68 -9.89
C GLN A 246 -2.13 -6.87 -9.21
N PRO A 247 -2.24 -7.82 -8.24
CA PRO A 247 -1.23 -8.82 -7.91
C PRO A 247 -1.02 -9.83 -9.05
N SER A 248 0.13 -10.49 -9.07
CA SER A 248 0.52 -11.50 -10.06
C SER A 248 1.08 -12.75 -9.38
N VAL A 249 1.23 -13.83 -10.15
CA VAL A 249 1.84 -15.09 -9.69
C VAL A 249 3.26 -15.19 -10.24
N ILE A 250 4.22 -15.41 -9.35
CA ILE A 250 5.64 -15.60 -9.66
C ILE A 250 6.19 -16.86 -8.99
N ALA A 251 7.46 -17.18 -9.25
CA ALA A 251 8.19 -18.14 -8.41
C ALA A 251 8.40 -17.56 -7.01
N PRO A 252 8.35 -18.37 -5.93
CA PRO A 252 8.65 -17.89 -4.59
C PRO A 252 10.06 -17.27 -4.51
N PRO A 253 10.20 -16.07 -3.94
CA PRO A 253 11.51 -15.47 -3.72
C PRO A 253 12.39 -16.36 -2.82
N ALA A 254 13.63 -16.61 -3.23
CA ALA A 254 14.56 -17.47 -2.49
C ALA A 254 14.76 -17.01 -1.02
N LYS A 255 14.76 -15.69 -0.79
CA LYS A 255 14.89 -15.07 0.54
C LYS A 255 13.79 -15.46 1.54
N LEU A 256 12.66 -15.99 1.07
CA LEU A 256 11.56 -16.43 1.93
C LEU A 256 11.67 -17.91 2.34
N GLY A 257 12.63 -18.68 1.79
CA GLY A 257 12.95 -20.02 2.27
C GLY A 257 11.82 -21.06 2.14
N PHE A 258 10.87 -20.86 1.22
CA PHE A 258 9.82 -21.85 0.97
C PHE A 258 10.41 -23.15 0.41
N ARG A 259 9.78 -24.26 0.76
CA ARG A 259 10.22 -25.58 0.31
C ARG A 259 10.14 -25.70 -1.24
N PRO A 260 11.04 -26.47 -1.88
CA PRO A 260 11.16 -26.49 -3.34
C PRO A 260 9.91 -26.97 -4.10
N GLU A 261 8.99 -27.70 -3.45
CA GLU A 261 7.74 -28.10 -4.10
C GLU A 261 6.82 -26.90 -4.42
N PHE A 262 6.99 -25.79 -3.72
CA PHE A 262 6.28 -24.55 -4.03
C PHE A 262 6.99 -23.83 -5.17
N THR A 263 6.31 -23.77 -6.30
CA THR A 263 6.84 -23.14 -7.52
C THR A 263 6.02 -21.92 -7.93
N LYS A 264 4.97 -21.59 -7.17
CA LYS A 264 4.08 -20.45 -7.41
C LYS A 264 3.88 -19.65 -6.14
N PHE A 265 3.77 -18.34 -6.27
CA PHE A 265 3.75 -17.38 -5.18
C PHE A 265 3.00 -16.10 -5.56
N THR A 266 2.26 -15.54 -4.61
CA THR A 266 1.70 -14.19 -4.69
C THR A 266 1.64 -13.58 -3.28
N LEU A 267 1.66 -12.24 -3.19
CA LEU A 267 1.59 -11.51 -1.92
C LEU A 267 0.24 -10.83 -1.75
N ALA A 268 -0.47 -11.18 -0.68
CA ALA A 268 -1.71 -10.54 -0.31
C ALA A 268 -1.45 -9.48 0.77
N ARG A 269 -1.07 -8.26 0.35
CA ARG A 269 -0.61 -7.18 1.26
C ARG A 269 0.45 -7.69 2.26
N GLU A 270 1.59 -8.10 1.72
CA GLU A 270 2.71 -8.71 2.47
C GLU A 270 2.47 -10.15 2.98
N PHE A 271 1.23 -10.67 2.98
CA PHE A 271 0.96 -12.04 3.42
C PHE A 271 1.34 -13.08 2.34
N PRO A 272 2.23 -14.04 2.63
CA PRO A 272 2.68 -15.03 1.65
C PRO A 272 1.60 -16.06 1.28
N VAL A 273 1.33 -16.21 -0.01
CA VAL A 273 0.49 -17.27 -0.57
C VAL A 273 1.30 -18.08 -1.58
N VAL A 274 1.44 -19.38 -1.35
CA VAL A 274 2.22 -20.31 -2.18
C VAL A 274 1.35 -21.39 -2.82
N GLY A 275 1.81 -21.92 -3.94
CA GLY A 275 1.21 -23.05 -4.63
C GLY A 275 2.27 -23.93 -5.28
N VAL A 276 1.90 -25.16 -5.57
CA VAL A 276 2.74 -26.11 -6.32
C VAL A 276 2.50 -25.93 -7.82
N ALA A 277 3.28 -26.60 -8.66
CA ALA A 277 3.17 -26.47 -10.12
C ALA A 277 1.74 -26.69 -10.66
N LYS A 278 0.97 -27.59 -10.03
CA LYS A 278 -0.42 -27.92 -10.40
C LYS A 278 -1.48 -26.98 -9.80
N THR A 279 -1.10 -26.02 -8.97
CA THR A 279 -2.03 -25.00 -8.45
C THR A 279 -2.37 -24.01 -9.57
N ARG A 280 -3.65 -23.71 -9.79
CA ARG A 280 -4.09 -22.72 -10.78
C ARG A 280 -3.73 -21.29 -10.31
N ASP A 281 -3.24 -20.46 -11.22
CA ASP A 281 -2.90 -19.06 -10.91
C ASP A 281 -4.14 -18.28 -10.47
N SER A 282 -5.28 -18.54 -11.11
CA SER A 282 -6.57 -17.96 -10.72
C SER A 282 -6.99 -18.33 -9.29
N ALA A 283 -6.62 -19.51 -8.80
CA ALA A 283 -6.91 -19.91 -7.43
C ALA A 283 -6.01 -19.17 -6.42
N LEU A 284 -4.73 -18.97 -6.74
CA LEU A 284 -3.81 -18.14 -5.93
C LEU A 284 -4.28 -16.69 -5.89
N LEU A 285 -4.66 -16.12 -7.03
CA LEU A 285 -5.15 -14.75 -7.11
C LEU A 285 -6.51 -14.58 -6.41
N LYS A 286 -7.41 -15.57 -6.48
CA LYS A 286 -8.66 -15.55 -5.70
C LYS A 286 -8.39 -15.62 -4.20
N ALA A 287 -7.47 -16.48 -3.76
CA ALA A 287 -7.06 -16.53 -2.35
C ALA A 287 -6.45 -15.19 -1.90
N ASN A 288 -5.60 -14.60 -2.73
CA ASN A 288 -5.03 -13.28 -2.50
C ASN A 288 -6.12 -12.21 -2.32
N ASP A 289 -7.04 -12.09 -3.29
CA ASP A 289 -8.18 -11.17 -3.24
C ASP A 289 -9.03 -11.36 -1.98
N THR A 290 -9.34 -12.60 -1.61
CA THR A 290 -10.09 -12.91 -0.38
C THR A 290 -9.34 -12.45 0.87
N ILE A 291 -8.02 -12.66 0.96
CA ILE A 291 -7.21 -12.20 2.10
C ILE A 291 -7.20 -10.67 2.16
N ARG A 292 -6.96 -9.99 1.03
CA ARG A 292 -6.95 -8.52 0.96
C ARG A 292 -8.28 -7.94 1.43
N LYS A 293 -9.40 -8.54 1.03
CA LYS A 293 -10.75 -8.11 1.42
C LYS A 293 -11.02 -8.40 2.89
N LEU A 294 -10.75 -9.62 3.35
CA LEU A 294 -10.99 -10.05 4.74
C LEU A 294 -10.23 -9.19 5.75
N PHE A 295 -9.02 -8.75 5.40
CA PHE A 295 -8.17 -7.91 6.27
C PHE A 295 -8.07 -6.46 5.80
N ALA A 296 -9.00 -5.99 4.96
CA ALA A 296 -9.01 -4.64 4.43
C ALA A 296 -8.89 -3.58 5.54
N TYR A 297 -9.69 -3.72 6.60
CA TYR A 297 -9.74 -2.80 7.74
C TYR A 297 -9.07 -3.36 9.01
N ARG A 298 -8.43 -4.53 8.91
CA ARG A 298 -7.70 -5.20 10.01
C ARG A 298 -6.31 -5.65 9.59
N HIS A 299 -5.56 -4.72 9.00
CA HIS A 299 -4.19 -5.00 8.57
C HIS A 299 -3.26 -5.32 9.76
N ASP A 300 -3.58 -4.83 10.95
CA ASP A 300 -2.94 -5.23 12.20
C ASP A 300 -2.99 -6.75 12.44
N ILE A 301 -4.14 -7.37 12.23
CA ILE A 301 -4.29 -8.82 12.35
C ILE A 301 -3.46 -9.52 11.27
N LEU A 302 -3.45 -9.00 10.04
CA LEU A 302 -2.65 -9.57 8.97
C LEU A 302 -1.15 -9.51 9.29
N LYS A 303 -0.65 -8.36 9.76
CA LYS A 303 0.75 -8.21 10.21
C LYS A 303 1.07 -9.12 11.38
N ALA A 304 0.15 -9.30 12.32
CA ALA A 304 0.25 -10.25 13.40
C ALA A 304 0.43 -11.71 12.92
N LEU A 305 -0.29 -12.12 11.88
CA LEU A 305 -0.11 -13.44 11.26
C LEU A 305 1.25 -13.53 10.55
N ILE A 306 1.65 -12.49 9.80
CA ILE A 306 2.95 -12.43 9.12
C ILE A 306 4.11 -12.53 10.10
N GLN A 307 4.05 -11.78 11.22
CA GLN A 307 5.07 -11.80 12.28
C GLN A 307 5.15 -13.15 13.00
N ALA A 308 4.04 -13.90 13.05
CA ALA A 308 4.03 -15.28 13.54
C ALA A 308 4.60 -16.29 12.52
N GLY A 309 5.03 -15.83 11.35
CA GLY A 309 5.55 -16.65 10.26
C GLY A 309 4.46 -17.43 9.51
N ILE A 310 3.20 -16.99 9.60
CA ILE A 310 2.09 -17.70 8.98
C ILE A 310 2.06 -17.43 7.47
N SER A 311 1.81 -18.49 6.70
CA SER A 311 1.60 -18.44 5.24
C SER A 311 0.44 -19.32 4.81
N LEU A 312 -0.05 -19.15 3.57
CA LEU A 312 -1.09 -20.00 2.98
C LEU A 312 -0.55 -20.81 1.80
N ALA A 313 -0.74 -22.12 1.84
CA ALA A 313 -0.57 -23.02 0.70
C ALA A 313 -1.93 -23.32 0.04
N VAL A 314 -2.07 -22.92 -1.23
CA VAL A 314 -3.21 -23.29 -2.08
C VAL A 314 -2.82 -24.52 -2.90
N LEU A 315 -3.51 -25.64 -2.67
CA LEU A 315 -3.08 -26.96 -3.13
C LEU A 315 -4.12 -27.62 -4.03
N PRO A 316 -3.72 -28.46 -5.00
CA PRO A 316 -4.65 -29.30 -5.76
C PRO A 316 -5.44 -30.25 -4.85
N LYS A 317 -6.64 -30.63 -5.28
CA LYS A 317 -7.45 -31.64 -4.59
C LYS A 317 -6.64 -32.94 -4.44
N GLY A 318 -6.64 -33.51 -3.24
CA GLY A 318 -5.93 -34.76 -2.94
C GLY A 318 -4.40 -34.62 -2.86
N TYR A 319 -3.86 -33.39 -2.88
CA TYR A 319 -2.43 -33.18 -2.69
C TYR A 319 -2.03 -33.46 -1.22
N THR A 320 -1.16 -34.45 -1.02
CA THR A 320 -0.56 -34.74 0.29
C THR A 320 0.78 -34.03 0.38
N ARG A 321 0.93 -33.18 1.41
CA ARG A 321 2.20 -32.52 1.69
C ARG A 321 3.22 -33.55 2.19
N THR A 322 4.44 -33.42 1.72
CA THR A 322 5.59 -34.23 2.18
C THR A 322 5.93 -33.96 3.65
N ALA A 323 5.79 -32.71 4.10
CA ALA A 323 5.94 -32.33 5.50
C ALA A 323 4.89 -31.28 5.90
N PRO A 324 3.98 -31.57 6.85
CA PRO A 324 3.10 -30.56 7.41
C PRO A 324 3.92 -29.55 8.23
N ASP A 325 3.57 -28.27 8.09
CA ASP A 325 4.15 -27.16 8.83
C ASP A 325 2.97 -26.44 9.50
N PRO A 326 2.92 -26.37 10.84
CA PRO A 326 1.82 -25.77 11.56
C PRO A 326 1.67 -24.27 11.30
N ARG A 327 2.71 -23.59 10.79
CA ARG A 327 2.65 -22.17 10.38
C ARG A 327 2.22 -21.99 8.92
N GLN A 328 2.12 -23.07 8.15
CA GLN A 328 1.63 -23.02 6.77
C GLN A 328 0.21 -23.57 6.72
N LEU A 329 -0.75 -22.65 6.75
CA LEU A 329 -2.17 -22.95 6.48
C LEU A 329 -2.27 -23.61 5.11
N ALA A 330 -3.23 -24.53 4.93
CA ALA A 330 -3.40 -25.23 3.66
C ALA A 330 -4.88 -25.29 3.29
N ILE A 331 -5.16 -25.06 2.00
CA ILE A 331 -6.52 -25.14 1.46
C ILE A 331 -6.51 -25.77 0.07
N SER A 332 -7.56 -26.52 -0.25
CA SER A 332 -7.78 -27.01 -1.61
C SER A 332 -8.18 -25.85 -2.52
N GLN A 333 -7.61 -25.77 -3.72
CA GLN A 333 -8.01 -24.80 -4.75
C GLN A 333 -9.47 -24.95 -5.19
N GLU A 334 -10.13 -26.08 -4.87
CA GLU A 334 -11.58 -26.28 -5.13
C GLU A 334 -12.47 -25.79 -3.98
N GLN A 335 -11.90 -25.36 -2.86
CA GLN A 335 -12.61 -25.06 -1.61
C GLN A 335 -12.29 -23.67 -1.07
N LEU A 336 -12.00 -22.69 -1.94
CA LEU A 336 -11.60 -21.34 -1.53
C LEU A 336 -12.64 -20.60 -0.69
N SER A 337 -13.91 -21.02 -0.69
CA SER A 337 -14.94 -20.51 0.23
C SER A 337 -14.62 -20.77 1.71
N ASP A 338 -13.85 -21.81 1.99
CA ASP A 338 -13.49 -22.21 3.37
C ASP A 338 -12.35 -21.33 3.92
N LEU A 339 -11.78 -20.47 3.08
CA LEU A 339 -10.64 -19.64 3.43
C LEU A 339 -10.99 -18.68 4.57
N VAL A 340 -12.22 -18.18 4.59
CA VAL A 340 -12.74 -17.30 5.65
C VAL A 340 -12.70 -18.01 7.01
N GLY A 341 -13.22 -19.24 7.10
CA GLY A 341 -13.19 -20.02 8.34
C GLY A 341 -11.77 -20.42 8.77
N LEU A 342 -10.91 -20.72 7.80
CA LEU A 342 -9.49 -21.00 8.03
C LEU A 342 -8.77 -19.79 8.67
N PHE A 343 -8.98 -18.59 8.13
CA PHE A 343 -8.42 -17.36 8.70
C PHE A 343 -9.09 -16.94 10.00
N ALA A 344 -10.39 -17.18 10.18
CA ALA A 344 -11.07 -16.93 11.46
C ALA A 344 -10.40 -17.70 12.61
N ARG A 345 -10.03 -18.98 12.36
CA ARG A 345 -9.29 -19.82 13.30
C ARG A 345 -7.85 -19.33 13.49
N ALA A 346 -7.14 -19.01 12.39
CA ALA A 346 -5.76 -18.54 12.45
C ALA A 346 -5.62 -17.22 13.23
N LEU A 347 -6.52 -16.26 12.97
CA LEU A 347 -6.65 -15.01 13.73
C LEU A 347 -6.83 -15.31 15.21
N TYR A 348 -7.84 -16.10 15.57
CA TYR A 348 -8.13 -16.39 16.98
C TYR A 348 -6.90 -17.01 17.67
N THR A 349 -6.31 -18.04 17.07
CA THR A 349 -5.17 -18.75 17.67
C THR A 349 -3.90 -17.90 17.77
N THR A 350 -3.74 -16.89 16.91
CA THR A 350 -2.54 -16.04 16.87
C THR A 350 -2.68 -14.77 17.70
N THR A 351 -3.90 -14.25 17.83
CA THR A 351 -4.14 -12.92 18.42
C THR A 351 -4.99 -12.95 19.68
N ALA A 352 -5.96 -13.86 19.81
CA ALA A 352 -6.95 -13.83 20.89
C ALA A 352 -6.37 -14.12 22.28
N THR A 353 -5.17 -14.69 22.37
CA THR A 353 -4.56 -15.09 23.65
C THR A 353 -3.35 -14.25 24.03
N ARG A 354 -3.07 -13.19 23.27
CA ARG A 354 -1.96 -12.28 23.58
C ARG A 354 -2.19 -11.59 24.92
N PRO A 355 -1.13 -11.32 25.69
CA PRO A 355 -1.27 -10.52 26.90
C PRO A 355 -1.74 -9.11 26.57
N VAL A 356 -2.50 -8.53 27.50
CA VAL A 356 -2.81 -7.10 27.50
C VAL A 356 -1.48 -6.35 27.53
N ASP A 357 -1.35 -5.35 26.67
CA ASP A 357 -0.16 -4.50 26.59
C ASP A 357 -0.57 -3.08 26.98
N PRO A 358 -0.38 -2.68 28.25
CA PRO A 358 -0.90 -1.42 28.77
C PRO A 358 -0.19 -0.20 28.17
N GLU A 359 1.00 -0.38 27.61
CA GLU A 359 1.79 0.68 26.98
C GLU A 359 1.55 0.75 25.46
N PHE A 360 0.66 -0.08 24.92
CA PHE A 360 0.44 -0.13 23.48
C PHE A 360 0.00 1.22 22.91
N GLU A 361 -0.95 1.89 23.56
CA GLU A 361 -1.44 3.21 23.16
C GLU A 361 -0.41 4.34 23.35
N ALA A 362 0.67 4.10 24.11
CA ALA A 362 1.74 5.08 24.30
C ALA A 362 2.83 4.99 23.20
N ARG A 363 2.88 3.90 22.42
CA ARG A 363 3.93 3.64 21.43
C ARG A 363 3.50 4.04 20.03
N ARG A 364 3.81 5.29 19.65
CA ARG A 364 3.45 5.87 18.35
C ARG A 364 4.02 5.11 17.14
N ASP A 365 5.13 4.39 17.31
CA ASP A 365 5.75 3.57 16.27
C ASP A 365 4.94 2.31 15.91
N LYS A 366 4.06 1.84 16.80
CA LYS A 366 3.27 0.61 16.62
C LYS A 366 1.83 0.83 16.16
N GLN A 367 1.37 2.08 16.08
CA GLN A 367 -0.04 2.40 15.88
C GLN A 367 -0.51 2.40 14.42
N GLN A 368 0.38 2.39 13.42
CA GLN A 368 -0.02 2.65 12.03
C GLN A 368 -1.08 1.67 11.50
N TYR A 369 -0.97 0.38 11.82
CA TYR A 369 -1.90 -0.64 11.33
C TYR A 369 -3.06 -0.90 12.30
N GLU A 370 -2.96 -0.39 13.53
CA GLU A 370 -3.96 -0.50 14.61
C GLU A 370 -4.74 0.82 14.80
N LEU A 371 -4.69 1.74 13.83
CA LEU A 371 -5.42 3.01 13.89
C LEU A 371 -6.93 2.76 14.01
N ARG A 372 -7.50 3.24 15.13
CA ARG A 372 -8.96 3.24 15.42
C ARG A 372 -9.57 1.84 15.55
N VAL A 373 -8.74 0.81 15.74
CA VAL A 373 -9.22 -0.55 16.01
C VAL A 373 -8.72 -1.01 17.36
N LYS A 374 -9.48 -1.89 18.01
CA LYS A 374 -9.03 -2.51 19.25
C LYS A 374 -8.07 -3.65 18.94
N ARG A 375 -6.86 -3.58 19.51
CA ARG A 375 -5.90 -4.68 19.53
C ARG A 375 -6.58 -5.94 20.06
N LEU A 376 -6.43 -7.06 19.35
CA LEU A 376 -6.91 -8.34 19.85
C LEU A 376 -5.92 -8.91 20.87
N ASP A 377 -6.45 -9.25 22.04
CA ASP A 377 -5.72 -9.83 23.18
C ASP A 377 -6.64 -10.77 23.98
N ILE A 378 -6.17 -11.25 25.12
CA ILE A 378 -6.89 -12.17 26.02
C ILE A 378 -8.29 -11.67 26.42
N THR A 379 -8.57 -10.36 26.37
CA THR A 379 -9.92 -9.84 26.66
C THR A 379 -10.93 -10.28 25.59
N PHE A 380 -10.49 -10.46 24.34
CA PHE A 380 -11.33 -11.00 23.28
C PHE A 380 -11.66 -12.48 23.51
N ASP A 381 -10.68 -13.31 23.89
CA ASP A 381 -10.94 -14.71 24.27
C ASP A 381 -11.89 -14.80 25.46
N ASN A 382 -11.70 -13.98 26.49
CA ASN A 382 -12.56 -13.95 27.66
C ASN A 382 -14.02 -13.61 27.31
N ARG A 383 -14.25 -12.66 26.39
CA ARG A 383 -15.61 -12.34 25.88
C ARG A 383 -16.24 -13.53 25.17
N LEU A 384 -15.50 -14.18 24.28
CA LEU A 384 -15.96 -15.37 23.57
C LEU A 384 -16.23 -16.55 24.52
N LYS A 385 -15.39 -16.74 25.53
CA LYS A 385 -15.57 -17.76 26.57
C LYS A 385 -16.81 -17.49 27.43
N ALA A 386 -17.09 -16.23 27.78
CA ALA A 386 -18.30 -15.86 28.51
C ALA A 386 -19.58 -16.17 27.73
N LEU A 387 -19.55 -16.00 26.40
CA LEU A 387 -20.70 -16.27 25.53
C LEU A 387 -20.90 -17.76 25.22
N TYR A 388 -19.81 -18.52 25.01
CA TYR A 388 -19.87 -19.85 24.39
C TYR A 388 -19.10 -20.96 25.11
N GLY A 389 -18.47 -20.64 26.25
CA GLY A 389 -17.67 -21.58 27.03
C GLY A 389 -16.57 -22.25 26.20
N ASP A 390 -16.55 -23.58 26.23
CA ASP A 390 -15.53 -24.37 25.51
C ASP A 390 -15.78 -24.45 24.01
N GLN A 391 -17.00 -24.14 23.53
CA GLN A 391 -17.32 -24.12 22.10
C GLN A 391 -16.89 -22.81 21.41
N ARG A 392 -16.27 -21.89 22.13
CA ARG A 392 -15.99 -20.52 21.69
C ARG A 392 -15.26 -20.39 20.35
N LEU A 393 -14.28 -21.26 20.09
CA LEU A 393 -13.55 -21.23 18.82
C LEU A 393 -14.44 -21.68 17.65
N GLU A 394 -15.18 -22.77 17.81
CA GLU A 394 -16.07 -23.25 16.75
C GLU A 394 -17.23 -22.30 16.49
N ARG A 395 -17.77 -21.68 17.55
CA ARG A 395 -18.78 -20.62 17.44
C ARG A 395 -18.22 -19.41 16.71
N TRP A 396 -17.06 -18.91 17.11
CA TRP A 396 -16.35 -17.84 16.40
C TRP A 396 -16.19 -18.15 14.91
N VAL A 397 -15.62 -19.30 14.55
CA VAL A 397 -15.43 -19.70 13.15
C VAL A 397 -16.75 -19.74 12.39
N SER A 398 -17.80 -20.36 12.96
CA SER A 398 -19.12 -20.40 12.31
C SER A 398 -19.74 -19.01 12.13
N GLY A 399 -19.57 -18.12 13.10
CA GLY A 399 -20.07 -16.75 13.03
C GLY A 399 -19.39 -15.96 11.93
N VAL A 400 -18.06 -16.06 11.83
CA VAL A 400 -17.31 -15.39 10.76
C VAL A 400 -17.71 -15.95 9.39
N GLU A 401 -17.81 -17.27 9.25
CA GLU A 401 -18.27 -17.93 8.01
C GLU A 401 -19.68 -17.50 7.59
N ALA A 402 -20.61 -17.40 8.54
CA ALA A 402 -21.97 -16.92 8.29
C ALA A 402 -21.98 -15.43 7.94
N TYR A 403 -21.21 -14.59 8.65
CA TYR A 403 -21.12 -13.16 8.40
C TYR A 403 -20.65 -12.83 6.99
N PHE A 404 -19.75 -13.62 6.40
CA PHE A 404 -19.28 -13.40 5.02
C PHE A 404 -20.05 -14.20 3.96
N ASP A 405 -21.20 -14.80 4.32
CA ASP A 405 -22.04 -15.63 3.43
C ASP A 405 -21.26 -16.74 2.72
N THR A 406 -20.36 -17.40 3.44
CA THR A 406 -19.65 -18.56 2.90
C THR A 406 -20.63 -19.74 2.72
N LYS A 407 -20.44 -20.54 1.67
CA LYS A 407 -21.37 -21.63 1.28
C LYS A 407 -21.64 -22.70 2.34
N LYS A 408 -20.88 -22.73 3.44
CA LYS A 408 -20.90 -23.83 4.42
C LYS A 408 -21.78 -23.61 5.65
N ARG A 409 -21.98 -22.38 6.14
CA ARG A 409 -22.53 -22.15 7.49
C ARG A 409 -23.55 -21.02 7.62
N GLY A 410 -24.56 -21.01 6.76
CA GLY A 410 -25.68 -20.07 6.87
C GLY A 410 -25.34 -18.67 6.34
N SER A 411 -26.24 -17.71 6.54
CA SER A 411 -26.09 -16.34 6.05
C SER A 411 -25.89 -15.33 7.17
N ARG A 412 -25.39 -14.14 6.81
CA ARG A 412 -25.24 -13.00 7.70
C ARG A 412 -26.55 -12.61 8.35
N GLU A 413 -27.64 -12.64 7.60
CA GLU A 413 -28.98 -12.33 8.09
C GLU A 413 -29.44 -13.36 9.13
N ALA A 414 -29.19 -14.65 8.87
CA ALA A 414 -29.48 -15.71 9.83
C ALA A 414 -28.64 -15.56 11.11
N LEU A 415 -27.34 -15.26 10.99
CA LEU A 415 -26.48 -14.97 12.14
C LEU A 415 -27.01 -13.80 12.96
N LYS A 416 -27.38 -12.69 12.31
CA LYS A 416 -27.92 -11.51 13.00
C LYS A 416 -29.21 -11.82 13.77
N ALA A 417 -30.06 -12.67 13.21
CA ALA A 417 -31.32 -13.05 13.84
C ALA A 417 -31.13 -14.07 14.99
N THR A 418 -30.20 -15.02 14.85
CA THR A 418 -30.06 -16.16 15.76
C THR A 418 -29.01 -15.96 16.84
N ASP A 419 -27.96 -15.19 16.57
CA ASP A 419 -26.89 -14.88 17.51
C ASP A 419 -26.41 -13.42 17.31
N PRO A 420 -27.22 -12.43 17.73
CA PRO A 420 -26.88 -11.01 17.57
C PRO A 420 -25.60 -10.61 18.31
N ALA A 421 -25.24 -11.32 19.39
CA ALA A 421 -24.00 -11.08 20.13
C ALA A 421 -22.78 -11.49 19.30
N LEU A 422 -22.81 -12.66 18.66
CA LEU A 422 -21.75 -13.09 17.75
C LEU A 422 -21.67 -12.16 16.53
N PHE A 423 -22.82 -11.80 15.95
CA PHE A 423 -22.88 -10.84 14.85
C PHE A 423 -22.16 -9.54 15.18
N ALA A 424 -22.48 -8.94 16.34
CA ALA A 424 -21.86 -7.70 16.79
C ALA A 424 -20.35 -7.85 17.02
N LEU A 425 -19.92 -8.98 17.60
CA LEU A 425 -18.51 -9.25 17.83
C LEU A 425 -17.73 -9.43 16.51
N VAL A 426 -18.29 -10.11 15.51
CA VAL A 426 -17.67 -10.25 14.19
C VAL A 426 -17.59 -8.89 13.49
N LEU A 427 -18.66 -8.10 13.51
CA LEU A 427 -18.70 -6.75 12.94
C LEU A 427 -17.65 -5.82 13.59
N GLU A 428 -17.56 -5.83 14.92
CA GLU A 428 -16.55 -5.08 15.69
C GLU A 428 -15.13 -5.55 15.31
N THR A 429 -14.92 -6.87 15.27
CA THR A 429 -13.59 -7.43 15.03
C THR A 429 -13.09 -7.10 13.63
N PHE A 430 -13.91 -7.18 12.60
CA PHE A 430 -13.43 -6.88 11.25
C PHE A 430 -13.52 -5.40 10.86
N ALA A 431 -14.04 -4.54 11.73
CA ALA A 431 -14.09 -3.09 11.55
C ALA A 431 -14.75 -2.65 10.22
N TYR A 432 -15.83 -3.33 9.80
CA TYR A 432 -16.59 -2.96 8.60
C TYR A 432 -17.68 -1.90 8.86
N ALA A 433 -17.93 -1.55 10.12
CA ALA A 433 -18.86 -0.47 10.44
C ALA A 433 -18.43 0.82 9.75
N ASP A 434 -19.35 1.50 9.07
CA ASP A 434 -19.11 2.72 8.28
C ASP A 434 -18.14 2.57 7.10
N HIS A 435 -17.81 1.34 6.71
CA HIS A 435 -16.91 1.04 5.60
C HIS A 435 -17.61 0.18 4.53
N PRO A 436 -17.12 0.21 3.27
CA PRO A 436 -17.53 -0.72 2.23
C PRO A 436 -17.43 -2.18 2.70
N ASP A 437 -18.60 -2.79 2.88
CA ASP A 437 -18.74 -4.17 3.28
C ASP A 437 -18.53 -5.12 2.08
N TRP A 438 -18.15 -6.36 2.35
CA TRP A 438 -18.03 -7.39 1.33
C TRP A 438 -18.58 -8.73 1.81
N ARG A 439 -19.03 -9.54 0.85
CA ARG A 439 -19.50 -10.92 1.03
C ARG A 439 -18.76 -11.80 0.03
N PHE A 440 -18.62 -13.09 0.33
CA PHE A 440 -17.80 -14.00 -0.48
C PHE A 440 -18.35 -14.26 -1.90
N SER A 441 -19.63 -13.96 -2.13
CA SER A 441 -20.46 -14.20 -3.34
C SER A 441 -19.71 -14.50 -4.64
#